data_AF-A0A498R075-F1
#
_entry.id   AF-A0A498R075-F1
#
_cell.length_a   1.000
_cell.length_b   1.000
_cell.length_c   1.000
_cell.angle_alpha   90.00
_cell.angle_beta   90.00
_cell.angle_gamma   90.00
#
_symmetry.space_group_name_H-M   'P 1'
#
loop_
_entity.id
_entity.type
_entity.pdbx_description
1 polymer ?
#
loop_
_entity_poly.entity_id
_entity_poly.type
_entity_poly.pdbx_seq_one_letter_code
_entity_poly.pdbx_strand_id
1 'polypeptide(L)'
;MRAAIPCGFAGCGQTAAVVELIPKGAVYADGRKDILHELDSGFSGRGTFRVRDFLRHANYSLAVADYEAVATVVRGEADDVAAALYRRDKEYAPFFCAECGYSYCGTHWKLNPVFDECGFDYYTGCCPVGHRKFIDH
;
A
#
# COMPACT_ATOMS: atom_id res chain seq x y z
N MET A 1 -1.11 -11.61 7.17
CA MET A 1 -1.96 -10.75 8.04
C MET A 1 -2.48 -9.58 7.24
N ARG A 2 -3.55 -8.92 7.66
CA ARG A 2 -4.14 -7.80 6.91
C ARG A 2 -4.78 -6.74 7.82
N ALA A 3 -4.80 -5.50 7.37
CA ALA A 3 -5.54 -4.40 7.99
C ALA A 3 -6.32 -3.62 6.92
N ALA A 4 -7.57 -3.29 7.22
CA ALA A 4 -8.39 -2.42 6.38
C ALA A 4 -8.30 -0.99 6.93
N ILE A 5 -7.90 -0.04 6.08
CA ILE A 5 -7.74 1.36 6.45
C ILE A 5 -8.98 2.13 5.97
N PRO A 6 -9.75 2.78 6.86
CA PRO A 6 -10.94 3.52 6.44
C PRO A 6 -10.59 4.80 5.69
N CYS A 7 -11.49 5.27 4.83
CA CYS A 7 -11.39 6.61 4.25
C CYS A 7 -11.81 7.66 5.28
N GLY A 8 -10.99 8.70 5.45
CA GLY A 8 -11.24 9.85 6.33
C GLY A 8 -12.02 11.00 5.68
N PHE A 9 -12.53 10.82 4.46
CA PHE A 9 -13.40 11.84 3.86
C PHE A 9 -14.77 11.81 4.54
N ALA A 10 -15.27 12.97 4.95
CA ALA A 10 -16.53 13.07 5.68
C ALA A 10 -17.70 12.45 4.89
N GLY A 11 -18.42 11.52 5.52
CA GLY A 11 -19.54 10.79 4.90
C GLY A 11 -19.12 9.64 3.97
N CYS A 12 -17.83 9.36 3.80
CA CYS A 12 -17.36 8.21 3.04
C CYS A 12 -17.34 6.95 3.91
N GLY A 13 -18.11 5.93 3.52
CA GLY A 13 -18.08 4.60 4.15
C GLY A 13 -17.11 3.61 3.50
N GLN A 14 -16.26 4.06 2.58
CA GLN A 14 -15.35 3.18 1.84
C GLN A 14 -14.05 2.92 2.61
N THR A 15 -13.44 1.77 2.34
CA THR A 15 -12.05 1.49 2.70
C THR A 15 -11.12 2.29 1.77
N ALA A 16 -10.15 2.99 2.35
CA ALA A 16 -9.11 3.69 1.61
C ALA A 16 -8.15 2.71 0.92
N ALA A 17 -7.73 1.69 1.67
CA ALA A 17 -6.94 0.57 1.18
C ALA A 17 -7.02 -0.62 2.13
N VAL A 18 -6.74 -1.81 1.61
CA VAL A 18 -6.40 -2.98 2.43
C VAL A 18 -4.91 -3.24 2.30
N VAL A 19 -4.20 -3.26 3.42
CA VAL A 19 -2.78 -3.62 3.47
C VAL A 19 -2.64 -5.06 3.93
N GLU A 20 -1.84 -5.84 3.22
CA GLU A 20 -1.58 -7.24 3.52
C GLU A 20 -0.08 -7.48 3.64
N LEU A 21 0.31 -8.24 4.65
CA LEU A 21 1.70 -8.65 4.85
C LEU A 21 1.77 -10.19 4.81
N ILE A 22 2.61 -10.69 3.92
CA ILE A 22 2.73 -12.11 3.55
C ILE A 22 4.16 -12.57 3.88
N PRO A 23 4.36 -13.60 4.73
CA PRO A 23 5.69 -14.07 5.09
C PRO A 23 6.37 -14.81 3.94
N LYS A 24 7.71 -14.86 3.98
CA LYS A 24 8.49 -15.59 2.99
C LYS A 24 8.07 -17.06 2.89
N GLY A 25 7.82 -17.50 1.66
CA GLY A 25 7.44 -18.88 1.35
C GLY A 25 5.98 -19.22 1.66
N ALA A 26 5.11 -18.23 1.91
CA ALA A 26 3.68 -18.47 2.03
C ALA A 26 3.11 -19.11 0.75
N VAL A 27 2.25 -20.10 0.95
CA VAL A 27 1.50 -20.79 -0.10
C VAL A 27 0.03 -20.39 0.03
N TYR A 28 -0.57 -19.93 -1.06
CA TYR A 28 -2.00 -19.62 -1.11
C TYR A 28 -2.85 -20.89 -1.05
N ALA A 29 -4.14 -20.72 -0.79
CA ALA A 29 -5.09 -21.85 -0.69
C ALA A 29 -5.18 -22.69 -1.99
N ASP A 30 -4.83 -22.10 -3.13
CA ASP A 30 -4.78 -22.78 -4.44
C ASP A 30 -3.43 -23.42 -4.75
N GLY A 31 -2.50 -23.44 -3.78
CA GLY A 31 -1.18 -24.05 -3.92
C GLY A 31 -0.12 -23.18 -4.59
N ARG A 32 -0.47 -21.98 -5.10
CA ARG A 32 0.51 -21.04 -5.67
C ARG A 32 1.35 -20.39 -4.56
N LYS A 33 2.61 -20.07 -4.85
CA LYS A 33 3.45 -19.26 -3.95
C LYS A 33 3.36 -17.78 -4.31
N ASP A 34 3.75 -16.92 -3.38
CA ASP A 34 3.88 -15.49 -3.68
C ASP A 34 4.95 -15.26 -4.75
N ILE A 35 4.58 -14.55 -5.82
CA ILE A 35 5.37 -14.41 -7.04
C ILE A 35 6.74 -13.75 -6.81
N LEU A 36 6.84 -12.85 -5.82
CA LEU A 36 8.12 -12.22 -5.50
C LEU A 36 9.14 -13.21 -4.91
N HIS A 37 8.68 -14.33 -4.34
CA HIS A 37 9.58 -15.40 -3.92
C HIS A 37 9.94 -16.39 -5.03
N GLU A 38 9.13 -16.47 -6.09
CA GLU A 38 9.43 -17.33 -7.23
C GLU A 38 10.40 -16.67 -8.21
N LEU A 39 10.32 -15.34 -8.37
CA LEU A 39 11.08 -14.60 -9.38
C LEU A 39 12.49 -14.20 -8.95
N ASP A 40 12.80 -14.19 -7.65
CA ASP A 40 14.08 -13.68 -7.16
C ASP A 40 14.77 -14.68 -6.21
N SER A 41 15.72 -15.44 -6.75
CA SER A 41 16.63 -16.29 -5.99
C SER A 41 17.65 -15.48 -5.15
N GLY A 42 17.72 -14.16 -5.36
CA GLY A 42 18.45 -13.18 -4.56
C GLY A 42 17.59 -12.39 -3.56
N PHE A 43 16.29 -12.74 -3.41
CA PHE A 43 15.35 -12.01 -2.55
C PHE A 43 15.76 -12.08 -1.07
N SER A 44 16.40 -11.02 -0.60
CA SER A 44 16.77 -10.81 0.80
C SER A 44 15.58 -10.45 1.69
N GLY A 45 14.46 -10.06 1.08
CA GLY A 45 13.20 -9.77 1.77
C GLY A 45 12.71 -10.99 2.57
N ARG A 46 12.18 -10.72 3.75
CA ARG A 46 11.58 -11.71 4.65
C ARG A 46 10.06 -11.85 4.46
N GLY A 47 9.48 -11.08 3.55
CA GLY A 47 8.11 -11.23 3.07
C GLY A 47 7.73 -10.22 2.00
N THR A 48 6.43 -10.16 1.70
CA THR A 48 5.80 -9.28 0.71
C THR A 48 4.74 -8.41 1.38
N PHE A 49 4.78 -7.11 1.12
CA PHE A 49 3.74 -6.16 1.49
C PHE A 49 2.87 -5.88 0.27
N ARG A 50 1.55 -5.85 0.44
CA ARG A 50 0.61 -5.55 -0.64
C ARG A 50 -0.35 -4.45 -0.24
N VAL A 51 -0.64 -3.58 -1.19
CA VAL A 51 -1.71 -2.59 -1.06
C VAL A 51 -2.79 -2.87 -2.09
N ARG A 52 -4.02 -2.96 -1.60
CA ARG A 52 -5.20 -3.28 -2.39
C ARG A 52 -6.27 -2.20 -2.28
N ASP A 53 -7.16 -2.17 -3.26
CA ASP A 53 -8.36 -1.32 -3.35
C ASP A 53 -8.10 0.20 -3.46
N PHE A 54 -6.86 0.64 -3.29
CA PHE A 54 -6.48 2.04 -3.46
C PHE A 54 -6.45 2.46 -4.94
N LEU A 55 -5.72 1.73 -5.77
CA LEU A 55 -5.71 1.95 -7.22
C LEU A 55 -6.85 1.13 -7.84
N ARG A 56 -7.68 1.78 -8.65
CA ARG A 56 -8.92 1.18 -9.18
C ARG A 56 -8.70 -0.12 -9.97
N HIS A 57 -7.58 -0.25 -10.65
CA HIS A 57 -7.28 -1.36 -11.57
C HIS A 57 -5.97 -2.07 -11.28
N ALA A 58 -5.29 -1.71 -10.19
CA ALA A 58 -3.99 -2.25 -9.85
C ALA A 58 -3.90 -2.53 -8.35
N ASN A 59 -3.17 -3.58 -8.02
CA ASN A 59 -2.59 -3.74 -6.69
C ASN A 59 -1.09 -3.71 -6.91
N TYR A 60 -0.34 -3.26 -5.94
CA TYR A 60 1.12 -3.35 -6.02
C TYR A 60 1.68 -4.04 -4.77
N SER A 61 2.86 -4.61 -4.97
CA SER A 61 3.53 -5.49 -4.02
C SER A 61 4.97 -5.07 -3.86
N LEU A 62 5.43 -4.98 -2.61
CA LEU A 62 6.77 -4.54 -2.26
C LEU A 62 7.48 -5.62 -1.47
N ALA A 63 8.79 -5.73 -1.68
CA ALA A 63 9.64 -6.58 -0.87
C ALA A 63 9.80 -6.00 0.54
N VAL A 64 9.70 -6.85 1.57
CA VAL A 64 9.83 -6.42 2.97
C VAL A 64 11.05 -7.06 3.60
N ALA A 65 12.11 -6.28 3.84
CA ALA A 65 13.29 -6.77 4.55
C ALA A 65 13.01 -6.95 6.06
N ASP A 66 12.41 -5.93 6.69
CA ASP A 66 12.10 -5.90 8.13
C ASP A 66 10.66 -6.38 8.42
N TYR A 67 10.42 -7.66 8.15
CA TYR A 67 9.08 -8.24 8.21
C TYR A 67 8.39 -8.08 9.58
N GLU A 68 9.10 -8.39 10.67
CA GLU A 68 8.50 -8.38 12.00
C GLU A 68 8.07 -6.98 12.44
N ALA A 69 8.86 -5.97 12.12
CA ALA A 69 8.51 -4.61 12.52
C ALA A 69 7.34 -4.05 11.69
N VAL A 70 7.22 -4.42 10.41
CA VAL A 70 6.03 -4.11 9.61
C VAL A 70 4.82 -4.90 10.11
N ALA A 71 5.02 -6.16 10.52
CA ALA A 71 3.97 -7.01 11.07
C ALA A 71 3.35 -6.43 12.34
N THR A 72 4.16 -5.89 13.26
CA THR A 72 3.68 -5.18 14.45
C THR A 72 2.76 -4.00 14.10
N VAL A 73 3.11 -3.22 13.06
CA VAL A 73 2.25 -2.12 12.60
C VAL A 73 0.94 -2.64 11.99
N VAL A 74 1.01 -3.64 11.10
CA VAL A 74 -0.18 -4.17 10.41
C VAL A 74 -1.13 -4.92 11.36
N ARG A 75 -0.62 -5.50 12.45
CA ARG A 75 -1.47 -6.14 13.48
C ARG A 75 -2.39 -5.15 14.22
N GLY A 76 -2.22 -3.83 14.02
CA GLY A 76 -3.06 -2.82 14.64
C GLY A 76 -2.65 -2.50 16.09
N GLU A 77 -1.40 -2.78 16.45
CA GLU A 77 -0.83 -2.36 17.73
C GLU A 77 -0.48 -0.85 17.75
N ALA A 78 -0.66 -0.16 16.61
CA ALA A 78 -0.49 1.28 16.48
C ALA A 78 -1.84 1.99 16.37
N ASP A 79 -1.98 3.13 17.04
CA ASP A 79 -3.21 3.97 17.01
C ASP A 79 -3.58 4.44 15.59
N ASP A 80 -2.58 4.59 14.70
CA ASP A 80 -2.76 4.91 13.29
C ASP A 80 -1.80 4.08 12.43
N VAL A 81 -2.31 2.95 11.92
CA VAL A 81 -1.58 2.02 11.05
C VAL A 81 -1.07 2.72 9.78
N ALA A 82 -1.86 3.60 9.17
CA ALA A 82 -1.50 4.25 7.90
C ALA A 82 -0.34 5.24 8.09
N ALA A 83 -0.42 6.08 9.13
CA ALA A 83 0.65 7.01 9.46
C ALA A 83 1.93 6.27 9.91
N ALA A 84 1.78 5.17 10.66
CA ALA A 84 2.91 4.35 11.08
C ALA A 84 3.61 3.68 9.88
N LEU A 85 2.85 3.12 8.94
CA LEU A 85 3.39 2.58 7.69
C LEU A 85 4.10 3.67 6.88
N TYR A 86 3.45 4.83 6.66
CA TYR A 86 4.01 5.95 5.91
C TYR A 86 5.35 6.44 6.47
N ARG A 87 5.52 6.46 7.80
CA ARG A 87 6.78 6.85 8.44
C ARG A 87 7.90 5.84 8.23
N ARG A 88 7.59 4.56 8.05
CA ARG A 88 8.59 3.53 7.73
C ARG A 88 8.97 3.61 6.27
N ASP A 89 7.96 3.61 5.41
CA ASP A 89 8.10 3.73 3.97
C ASP A 89 6.84 4.37 3.39
N LYS A 90 7.02 5.42 2.59
CA LYS A 90 5.91 6.15 1.98
C LYS A 90 5.12 5.28 1.01
N GLU A 91 5.77 4.27 0.43
CA GLU A 91 5.17 3.31 -0.50
C GLU A 91 4.28 2.29 0.20
N TYR A 92 4.40 2.10 1.51
CA TYR A 92 3.45 1.25 2.26
C TYR A 92 2.09 1.91 2.49
N ALA A 93 1.99 3.24 2.31
CA ALA A 93 0.77 3.99 2.54
C ALA A 93 0.59 5.13 1.50
N PRO A 94 0.43 4.80 0.20
CA PRO A 94 0.27 5.77 -0.87
C PRO A 94 -1.04 6.56 -0.69
N PHE A 95 -2.06 5.91 -0.13
CA PHE A 95 -3.39 6.42 0.20
C PHE A 95 -3.42 7.40 1.38
N PHE A 96 -2.34 7.49 2.16
CA PHE A 96 -2.23 8.38 3.32
C PHE A 96 -1.68 9.76 2.92
N CYS A 97 -2.36 10.82 3.38
CA CYS A 97 -1.91 12.19 3.26
C CYS A 97 -1.33 12.67 4.60
N ALA A 98 -0.01 12.85 4.64
CA ALA A 98 0.71 13.24 5.85
C ALA A 98 0.33 14.63 6.38
N GLU A 99 -0.07 15.56 5.48
CA GLU A 99 -0.51 16.90 5.86
C GLU A 99 -1.93 16.90 6.46
N CYS A 100 -2.82 16.05 5.94
CA CYS A 100 -4.16 15.92 6.49
C CYS A 100 -4.22 15.02 7.74
N GLY A 101 -3.28 14.08 7.89
CA GLY A 101 -3.36 13.04 8.91
C GLY A 101 -4.45 11.99 8.62
N TYR A 102 -4.90 11.87 7.37
CA TYR A 102 -5.98 10.97 6.97
C TYR A 102 -5.63 10.16 5.73
N SER A 103 -6.27 9.00 5.63
CA SER A 103 -6.25 8.14 4.45
C SER A 103 -7.47 8.38 3.57
N TYR A 104 -7.32 8.31 2.26
CA TYR A 104 -8.44 8.48 1.32
C TYR A 104 -8.50 7.33 0.31
N CYS A 105 -9.71 6.93 -0.09
CA CYS A 105 -9.88 5.92 -1.14
C CYS A 105 -9.53 6.49 -2.52
N GLY A 106 -9.37 5.62 -3.52
CA GLY A 106 -9.09 6.01 -4.90
C GLY A 106 -10.15 6.91 -5.55
N THR A 107 -11.35 7.04 -4.97
CA THR A 107 -12.37 8.01 -5.41
C THR A 107 -12.06 9.43 -4.91
N HIS A 108 -11.50 9.55 -3.71
CA HIS A 108 -11.22 10.83 -3.05
C HIS A 108 -9.77 11.30 -3.29
N TRP A 109 -8.86 10.38 -3.62
CA TRP A 109 -7.62 10.75 -4.28
C TRP A 109 -7.88 11.02 -5.76
N LYS A 110 -7.55 12.22 -6.21
CA LYS A 110 -7.47 12.53 -7.63
C LYS A 110 -6.18 11.95 -8.18
N LEU A 111 -6.23 10.68 -8.56
CA LEU A 111 -5.11 9.94 -9.15
C LEU A 111 -5.03 10.22 -10.65
N ASN A 112 -3.85 10.59 -11.13
CA ASN A 112 -3.57 10.75 -12.55
C ASN A 112 -2.38 9.87 -12.93
N PRO A 113 -2.58 8.84 -13.78
CA PRO A 113 -1.48 8.06 -14.32
C PRO A 113 -0.60 8.95 -15.21
N VAL A 114 0.70 8.79 -15.08
CA VAL A 114 1.71 9.39 -15.93
C VAL A 114 2.32 8.29 -16.78
N PHE A 115 2.46 8.58 -18.06
CA PHE A 115 3.02 7.68 -19.05
C PHE A 115 4.26 8.33 -19.66
N ASP A 116 5.30 7.55 -19.89
CA ASP A 116 6.52 7.94 -20.59
C ASP A 116 6.65 7.21 -21.94
N GLU A 117 7.82 7.26 -22.56
CA GLU A 117 8.11 6.60 -23.84
C GLU A 117 8.04 5.06 -23.75
N CYS A 118 8.15 4.49 -22.55
CA CYS A 118 8.17 3.05 -22.28
C CYS A 118 6.82 2.52 -21.78
N GLY A 119 5.86 3.39 -21.43
CA GLY A 119 4.51 3.01 -21.03
C GLY A 119 4.07 3.71 -19.76
N PHE A 120 3.37 2.98 -18.88
CA PHE A 120 2.96 3.51 -17.58
C PHE A 120 4.18 3.63 -16.66
N ASP A 121 4.37 4.81 -16.04
CA ASP A 121 5.55 5.12 -15.23
C ASP A 121 5.21 5.36 -13.75
N TYR A 122 4.19 6.18 -13.44
CA TYR A 122 3.78 6.38 -12.03
C TYR A 122 2.40 7.04 -11.93
N TYR A 123 1.91 7.22 -10.71
CA TYR A 123 0.75 8.09 -10.45
C TYR A 123 1.16 9.40 -9.78
N THR A 124 0.55 10.49 -10.21
CA THR A 124 0.40 11.66 -9.33
C THR A 124 -0.93 11.57 -8.60
N GLY A 125 -0.97 11.99 -7.35
CA GLY A 125 -2.17 12.07 -6.56
C GLY A 125 -2.38 13.47 -6.02
N CYS A 126 -3.64 13.88 -5.86
CA CYS A 126 -4.03 15.00 -5.02
C CYS A 126 -5.14 14.58 -4.05
N CYS A 127 -4.96 14.85 -2.75
CA CYS A 127 -6.00 14.56 -1.75
C CYS A 127 -7.17 15.57 -1.88
N PRO A 128 -8.30 15.36 -1.18
CA PRO A 128 -9.46 16.25 -1.25
C PRO A 128 -9.17 17.71 -0.85
N VAL A 129 -8.16 17.93 -0.01
CA VAL A 129 -7.76 19.27 0.47
C VAL A 129 -6.82 19.99 -0.50
N GLY A 130 -6.18 19.27 -1.42
CA GLY A 130 -5.26 19.87 -2.41
C GLY A 130 -3.79 19.44 -2.30
N HIS A 131 -3.43 18.66 -1.27
CA HIS A 131 -2.05 18.20 -1.08
C HIS A 131 -1.66 17.17 -2.13
N ARG A 132 -0.52 17.41 -2.79
CA ARG A 132 -0.05 16.59 -3.91
C ARG A 132 0.95 15.54 -3.43
N LYS A 133 0.95 14.39 -4.10
CA LYS A 133 1.85 13.28 -3.81
C LYS A 133 2.27 12.56 -5.09
N PHE A 134 3.54 12.21 -5.17
CA PHE A 134 4.04 11.22 -6.11
C PHE A 134 3.79 9.82 -5.53
N ILE A 135 3.26 8.92 -6.35
CA ILE A 135 2.91 7.56 -5.97
C ILE A 135 3.61 6.63 -6.94
N ASP A 136 4.71 6.04 -6.46
CA ASP A 136 5.41 4.96 -7.14
C ASP A 136 4.60 3.67 -7.08
N HIS A 137 4.78 2.78 -8.04
CA HIS A 137 3.97 1.58 -8.25
C HIS A 137 4.77 0.29 -8.13
#